data_AF-X0U028-F1
#
_entry.id   AF-X0U028-F1
#
_cell.length_a   1.000
_cell.length_b   1.000
_cell.length_c   1.000
_cell.angle_alpha   90.00
_cell.angle_beta   90.00
_cell.angle_gamma   90.00
#
_symmetry.space_group_name_H-M   'P 1'
#
loop_
_entity.id
_entity.type
_entity.pdbx_description
1 polymer ?
#
loop_
_entity_poly.entity_id
_entity_poly.type
_entity_poly.pdbx_seq_one_letter_code
_entity_poly.pdbx_strand_id
1 'polypeptide(L)' 'PTQKPIELLNRIVNSSSSEGDWVLDPFIGSGTTGIVCSALNRKFIGIDNNKEYLDLAIKRFKDKTKKDLLFS' A
#
# COMPACT_ATOMS: atom_id res chain seq x y z
N PRO A 1 13.71 4.75 -9.65
CA PRO A 1 12.59 4.48 -8.72
C PRO A 1 12.27 5.68 -7.83
N THR A 2 11.07 6.26 -7.95
CA THR A 2 10.58 7.38 -7.12
C THR A 2 9.53 6.86 -6.13
N GLN A 3 9.93 6.55 -4.91
CA GLN A 3 8.94 6.17 -3.88
C GLN A 3 8.15 7.42 -3.47
N LYS A 4 6.82 7.39 -3.63
CA LYS A 4 5.91 8.39 -3.06
C LYS A 4 6.13 8.43 -1.53
N PRO A 5 6.22 9.63 -0.91
CA PRO A 5 6.33 9.74 0.54
C PRO A 5 5.14 9.08 1.24
N ILE A 6 5.43 8.23 2.23
CA ILE A 6 4.41 7.48 2.98
C ILE A 6 3.44 8.44 3.68
N GLU A 7 3.94 9.53 4.24
CA GLU A 7 3.15 10.50 5.01
C GLU A 7 2.09 11.20 4.14
N LEU A 8 2.44 11.54 2.89
CA LEU A 8 1.49 12.12 1.95
C LEU A 8 0.33 11.16 1.66
N LEU A 9 0.64 9.88 1.39
CA LEU A 9 -0.39 8.88 1.16
C LEU A 9 -1.23 8.62 2.41
N ASN A 10 -0.61 8.60 3.59
CA ASN A 10 -1.32 8.45 4.86
C ASN A 10 -2.37 9.56 5.06
N ARG A 11 -2.00 10.81 4.74
CA ARG A 11 -2.93 11.95 4.81
C ARG A 11 -4.09 11.79 3.82
N ILE A 12 -3.80 11.44 2.57
CA ILE A 12 -4.82 11.29 1.51
C ILE A 12 -5.80 10.16 1.84
N VAL A 13 -5.30 8.99 2.26
CA VAL A 13 -6.14 7.83 2.57
C VAL A 13 -7.02 8.14 3.78
N ASN A 14 -6.47 8.72 4.85
CA ASN A 14 -7.26 9.08 6.03
C ASN A 14 -8.31 10.16 5.75
N SER A 15 -8.02 11.14 4.89
CA SER A 15 -8.98 12.21 4.59
C SER A 15 -10.09 11.78 3.64
N SER A 16 -9.91 10.67 2.91
CA SER A 16 -10.76 10.31 1.76
C SER A 16 -11.37 8.92 1.87
N SER A 17 -11.17 8.21 2.98
CA SER A 17 -11.71 6.87 3.23
C SER A 17 -11.86 6.60 4.72
N SER A 18 -12.79 5.70 5.06
CA SER A 18 -12.97 5.15 6.39
C SER A 18 -12.36 3.75 6.51
N GLU A 19 -12.26 3.24 7.74
CA GLU A 19 -11.86 1.85 7.97
C GLU A 19 -12.78 0.88 7.21
N GLY A 20 -12.20 -0.14 6.56
CA GLY A 20 -12.91 -1.12 5.76
C GLY A 20 -13.22 -0.71 4.31
N ASP A 21 -13.08 0.58 3.95
CA ASP A 21 -13.28 1.07 2.59
C ASP A 21 -12.23 0.50 1.60
N TRP A 22 -12.57 0.56 0.32
CA TRP A 22 -11.69 0.20 -0.78
C TRP A 22 -10.95 1.41 -1.35
N VAL A 23 -9.64 1.27 -1.51
CA VAL A 23 -8.78 2.25 -2.20
C VAL A 23 -8.22 1.64 -3.48
N LEU A 24 -8.38 2.33 -4.61
CA LEU A 24 -7.81 1.93 -5.90
C LEU A 24 -6.58 2.80 -6.23
N ASP A 25 -5.44 2.18 -6.49
CA ASP A 25 -4.27 2.83 -7.08
C ASP A 25 -3.96 2.22 -8.46
N PRO A 26 -4.29 2.91 -9.56
CA PRO A 26 -4.06 2.39 -10.91
C PRO A 26 -2.59 2.48 -11.37
N PHE A 27 -1.70 3.05 -10.55
CA PHE A 27 -0.27 3.23 -10.84
C PHE A 27 0.56 2.91 -9.59
N ILE A 28 0.38 1.70 -9.06
CA ILE A 28 0.83 1.37 -7.71
C ILE A 28 2.36 1.27 -7.60
N GLY A 29 3.06 1.00 -8.69
CA GLY A 29 4.52 0.84 -8.73
C GLY A 29 5.01 -0.08 -7.60
N SER A 30 5.86 0.44 -6.73
CA SER A 30 6.48 -0.30 -5.62
C SER A 30 5.57 -0.62 -4.40
N GLY A 31 4.25 -0.42 -4.49
CA GLY A 31 3.31 -0.92 -3.47
C GLY A 31 3.06 -0.04 -2.24
N THR A 32 3.51 1.22 -2.22
CA THR A 32 3.39 2.09 -1.03
C THR A 32 1.93 2.28 -0.59
N THR A 33 1.00 2.43 -1.53
CA THR A 33 -0.43 2.60 -1.22
C THR A 33 -1.00 1.40 -0.47
N GLY A 34 -0.62 0.17 -0.85
CA GLY A 34 -1.07 -1.04 -0.17
C GLY A 34 -0.58 -1.12 1.28
N ILE A 35 0.67 -0.74 1.53
CA ILE A 35 1.23 -0.69 2.90
C ILE A 35 0.45 0.29 3.77
N VAL A 36 0.18 1.50 3.27
CA VAL A 36 -0.58 2.53 4.00
C VAL A 36 -2.01 2.07 4.25
N CYS A 37 -2.68 1.50 3.24
CA CYS A 37 -4.04 1.00 3.40
C CYS A 37 -4.11 -0.11 4.45
N SER A 38 -3.18 -1.07 4.42
CA SER A 38 -3.13 -2.15 5.42
C SER A 38 -2.91 -1.62 6.84
N ALA A 39 -2.02 -0.65 7.04
CA ALA A 39 -1.77 -0.06 8.35
C ALA A 39 -2.97 0.73 8.90
N LEU A 40 -3.82 1.23 8.01
CA LEU A 40 -5.05 1.97 8.33
C LEU A 40 -6.30 1.08 8.30
N ASN A 41 -6.20 -0.25 8.22
CA ASN A 41 -7.34 -1.16 8.07
C ASN A 41 -8.26 -0.84 6.88
N ARG A 42 -7.69 -0.36 5.76
CA ARG A 42 -8.37 -0.20 4.47
C ARG A 42 -8.07 -1.39 3.56
N LYS A 43 -9.04 -1.76 2.73
CA LYS A 43 -8.84 -2.68 1.62
C LYS A 43 -8.26 -1.91 0.44
N PHE A 44 -7.51 -2.57 -0.44
CA PHE A 44 -6.95 -1.89 -1.60
C PHE A 44 -6.84 -2.80 -2.82
N ILE A 45 -6.85 -2.15 -4.00
CA ILE A 45 -6.52 -2.76 -5.28
C ILE A 45 -5.39 -1.92 -5.90
N GLY A 46 -4.29 -2.58 -6.23
CA GLY A 46 -3.16 -1.97 -6.91
C GLY A 46 -3.01 -2.52 -8.32
N ILE A 47 -2.89 -1.65 -9.30
CA ILE A 47 -2.66 -2.01 -10.71
C ILE A 47 -1.38 -1.33 -11.18
N ASP A 48 -0.61 -2.06 -11.97
CA ASP A 48 0.54 -1.54 -12.71
C ASP A 48 0.70 -2.37 -13.99
N ASN A 49 1.20 -1.78 -15.07
CA ASN A 49 1.46 -2.52 -16.30
C ASN A 49 2.83 -3.21 -16.31
N ASN A 50 3.69 -2.90 -15.34
CA ASN A 50 5.01 -3.50 -15.20
C ASN A 50 4.99 -4.63 -14.16
N LYS A 51 5.18 -5.85 -14.63
CA LYS A 51 5.22 -7.06 -13.79
C LYS A 51 6.32 -7.01 -12.73
N GLU A 52 7.50 -6.47 -13.03
CA GLU A 52 8.60 -6.39 -12.07
C GLU A 52 8.25 -5.48 -10.88
N TYR A 53 7.49 -4.41 -11.13
CA TYR A 53 6.99 -3.55 -10.05
C TYR A 53 5.91 -4.25 -9.23
N LEU A 54 5.03 -5.02 -9.85
CA LEU A 54 4.03 -5.81 -9.12
C LEU A 54 4.69 -6.87 -8.22
N ASP A 55 5.69 -7.59 -8.73
CA ASP A 55 6.43 -8.60 -7.95
C ASP A 55 7.16 -7.94 -6.76
N LEU A 56 7.79 -6.78 -6.99
CA LEU A 56 8.43 -5.99 -5.93
C LEU A 56 7.41 -5.49 -4.89
N ALA A 57 6.25 -5.01 -5.34
CA ALA A 57 5.18 -4.54 -4.46
C ALA A 57 4.65 -5.66 -3.56
N ILE A 58 4.39 -6.84 -4.12
CA ILE A 58 3.93 -8.02 -3.37
C ILE A 58 4.96 -8.45 -2.34
N LYS A 59 6.24 -8.54 -2.73
CA LYS A 59 7.33 -8.90 -1.81
C LYS A 59 7.42 -7.90 -0.66
N ARG A 60 7.48 -6.60 -0.98
CA ARG A 60 7.59 -5.52 0.00
C ARG A 60 6.39 -5.48 0.95
N PHE A 61 5.18 -5.72 0.44
CA PHE A 61 3.98 -5.81 1.26
C PHE A 61 4.08 -6.96 2.27
N LYS A 62 4.40 -8.18 1.82
CA LYS A 62 4.58 -9.35 2.68
C LYS A 62 5.65 -9.16 3.74
N ASP A 63 6.78 -8.55 3.37
CA ASP A 63 7.89 -8.31 4.30
C ASP A 63 7.49 -7.35 5.42
N LYS A 64 6.70 -6.31 5.11
CA LYS A 64 6.21 -5.37 6.13
C LYS A 64 5.10 -5.95 7.00
N THR A 65 4.10 -6.60 6.41
CA THR A 65 3.00 -7.18 7.20
C THR A 65 3.47 -8.31 8.11
N LYS A 66 4.46 -9.12 7.69
CA LYS A 66 5.09 -10.12 8.57
C LYS A 66 5.79 -9.47 9.75
N LYS A 67 6.46 -8.34 9.52
CA LYS A 67 7.15 -7.61 10.58
C LYS A 67 6.14 -7.13 11.62
N ASP A 68 5.03 -6.55 11.20
CA ASP A 68 3.98 -6.06 12.09
C ASP A 68 3.31 -7.19 12.90
N LEU A 69 3.15 -8.38 12.30
CA LEU A 69 2.66 -9.60 12.97
C LEU A 69 3.65 -10.26 13.95
N LEU A 70 4.95 -10.05 13.78
CA LEU A 70 5.98 -10.59 14.68
C LEU A 70 6.19 -9.74 15.94
N PHE A 71 5.64 -8.51 15.95
CA PHE A 71 5.72 -7.55 17.06
C PHE A 71 4.35 -7.25 17.69
N SER A 72 3.31 -8.00 17.34
CA SER A 72 1.97 -7.98 17.97
C SER A 72 1.69 -9.29 18.70
#